data_AF-A0A814IDI8-F1
#
_entry.id   AF-A0A814IDI8-F1
#
_cell.length_a   1.000
_cell.length_b   1.000
_cell.length_c   1.000
_cell.angle_alpha   90.00
_cell.angle_beta   90.00
_cell.angle_gamma   90.00
#
_symmetry.space_group_name_H-M   'P 1'
#
loop_
_entity.id
_entity.type
_entity.pdbx_description
1 polymer ?
#
loop_
_entity_poly.entity_id
_entity_poly.type
_entity_poly.pdbx_seq_one_letter_code
_entity_poly.pdbx_strand_id
1 'polypeptide(L)'
;MNKAILLFLLFLLIIKCQCENSRSVFLRKFLDIKYVCNQTGCSPSIIIFGKNQVQCEISCLNDLQCYLLTFDLSNNQCEIFSSISIDYGNLIQQQNVITMITLDNEQLFNSMLSNTTKAST
;
A
#
# COMPACT_ATOMS: atom_id res chain seq x y z
N MET A 1 18.89 -41.09 17.70
CA MET A 1 18.62 -39.64 17.54
C MET A 1 17.56 -39.24 18.56
N ASN A 2 17.87 -38.32 19.48
CA ASN A 2 17.05 -38.06 20.66
C ASN A 2 15.78 -37.28 20.30
N LYS A 3 14.58 -37.76 20.68
CA LYS A 3 13.29 -37.12 20.34
C LYS A 3 13.20 -35.66 20.80
N ALA A 4 13.89 -35.32 21.89
CA ALA A 4 14.00 -33.96 22.41
C ALA A 4 14.73 -33.00 21.44
N ILE A 5 15.74 -33.48 20.71
CA ILE A 5 16.49 -32.67 19.74
C ILE A 5 15.63 -32.38 18.52
N LEU A 6 14.83 -33.35 18.07
CA LEU A 6 13.89 -33.17 16.96
C LEU A 6 12.81 -32.14 17.30
N LEU A 7 12.24 -32.22 18.51
CA LEU A 7 11.25 -31.25 18.99
C LEU A 7 11.84 -29.84 19.13
N PHE A 8 13.07 -29.72 19.61
CA PHE A 8 13.76 -28.45 19.72
C PHE A 8 14.04 -27.81 18.35
N LEU A 9 14.45 -28.61 17.36
CA LEU A 9 14.66 -28.14 15.99
C LEU A 9 13.35 -27.73 15.30
N LEU A 10 12.26 -28.47 15.52
CA LEU A 10 10.92 -28.09 15.05
C LEU A 10 10.45 -26.77 15.68
N PHE A 11 10.69 -26.58 16.98
CA PHE A 11 10.33 -25.34 17.66
C PHE A 11 11.12 -24.14 17.12
N LEU A 12 12.42 -24.31 16.86
CA LEU A 12 13.26 -23.29 16.24
C LEU A 12 12.83 -22.95 14.80
N LEU A 13 12.36 -23.93 14.02
CA LEU A 13 11.83 -23.69 12.67
C LEU A 13 10.50 -22.92 12.71
N ILE A 14 9.62 -23.22 13.67
CA ILE A 14 8.35 -22.49 13.85
C ILE A 14 8.63 -21.03 14.28
N ILE A 15 9.58 -20.80 15.20
CA ILE A 15 9.95 -19.45 15.64
C ILE A 15 10.55 -18.64 14.49
N LYS A 16 11.43 -19.24 13.67
CA LYS A 16 12.00 -18.55 12.50
C LYS A 16 10.94 -18.18 11.46
N CYS A 17 9.96 -19.05 11.23
CA CYS A 17 8.88 -18.81 10.27
C CYS A 17 7.97 -17.63 10.69
N GLN A 18 7.81 -17.38 11.99
CA GLN A 18 6.97 -16.28 12.51
C GLN A 18 7.65 -14.90 12.45
N CYS A 19 8.98 -14.84 12.40
CA CYS A 19 9.71 -13.57 12.38
C CYS A 19 9.91 -12.97 10.99
N GLU A 20 9.83 -13.75 9.91
CA GLU A 20 10.12 -13.26 8.55
C GLU A 20 8.97 -12.45 7.91
N ASN A 21 7.76 -12.45 8.50
CA ASN A 21 6.60 -11.83 7.87
C ASN A 21 5.93 -10.72 8.70
N SER A 22 6.63 -10.19 9.70
CA SER A 22 6.19 -9.03 10.47
C SER A 22 6.71 -7.74 9.84
N ARG A 23 6.32 -7.46 8.59
CA ARG A 23 6.55 -6.13 8.00
C ARG A 23 5.68 -5.18 8.84
N SER A 24 6.29 -4.31 9.65
CA SER A 24 5.54 -3.24 10.31
C SER A 24 5.16 -2.23 9.24
N VAL A 25 4.08 -2.51 8.52
CA VAL A 25 3.59 -1.66 7.44
C VAL A 25 2.98 -0.44 8.10
N PHE A 26 3.69 0.67 8.08
CA PHE A 26 3.12 1.97 8.40
C PHE A 26 2.68 2.63 7.10
N LEU A 27 1.52 3.27 7.14
CA LEU A 27 1.01 4.03 6.00
C LEU A 27 1.20 5.52 6.22
N ARG A 28 1.80 6.19 5.25
CA ARG A 28 1.87 7.65 5.21
C ARG A 28 0.69 8.21 4.42
N LYS A 29 0.00 9.20 5.00
CA LYS A 29 -1.23 9.80 4.47
C LYS A 29 -0.93 11.10 3.72
N PHE A 30 -1.52 11.23 2.54
CA PHE A 30 -1.50 12.42 1.69
C PHE A 30 -2.95 12.79 1.37
N LEU A 31 -3.30 14.06 1.62
CA LEU A 31 -4.64 14.59 1.38
C LEU A 31 -4.71 15.22 -0.01
N ASP A 32 -5.86 15.07 -0.64
CA ASP A 32 -6.22 15.65 -1.94
C ASP A 32 -5.27 15.30 -3.09
N ILE A 33 -4.59 14.15 -2.96
CA ILE A 33 -3.74 13.57 -3.99
C ILE A 33 -4.32 12.20 -4.36
N LYS A 34 -4.56 11.96 -5.65
CA LYS A 34 -4.97 10.67 -6.19
C LYS A 34 -3.86 10.08 -7.06
N TYR A 35 -3.57 8.80 -6.88
CA TYR A 35 -2.79 8.03 -7.85
C TYR A 35 -3.71 7.52 -8.96
N VAL A 36 -3.34 7.80 -10.21
CA VAL A 36 -4.12 7.41 -11.39
C VAL A 36 -3.21 6.68 -12.35
N CYS A 37 -3.64 5.50 -12.79
CA CYS A 37 -2.97 4.77 -13.86
C CYS A 37 -3.23 5.44 -15.21
N ASN A 38 -2.16 5.65 -16.01
CA ASN A 38 -2.22 6.37 -17.29
C ASN A 38 -2.10 5.44 -18.51
N GLN A 39 -1.72 4.17 -18.32
CA GLN A 39 -1.45 3.20 -19.38
C GLN A 39 -1.96 1.80 -19.03
N THR A 40 -2.14 0.98 -20.07
CA THR A 40 -2.41 -0.45 -19.94
C THR A 40 -1.24 -1.15 -19.22
N GLY A 41 -1.51 -1.73 -18.06
CA GLY A 41 -0.51 -2.38 -17.20
C GLY A 41 -0.47 -1.84 -15.76
N CYS A 42 -1.12 -0.69 -15.51
CA CYS A 42 -1.40 -0.20 -14.17
C CYS A 42 -2.91 -0.25 -13.94
N SER A 43 -3.33 -0.90 -12.85
CA SER A 43 -4.70 -0.87 -12.36
C SER A 43 -4.69 -1.13 -10.84
N PRO A 44 -5.74 -0.71 -10.13
CA PRO A 44 -5.95 -1.19 -8.77
C PRO A 44 -6.00 -2.72 -8.78
N SER A 45 -5.27 -3.35 -7.86
CA SER A 45 -5.31 -4.78 -7.64
C SER A 45 -6.63 -5.19 -6.98
N ILE A 46 -7.18 -4.30 -6.13
CA ILE A 46 -8.45 -4.49 -5.45
C ILE A 46 -9.21 -3.16 -5.44
N ILE A 47 -10.52 -3.22 -5.70
CA ILE A 47 -11.44 -2.10 -5.50
C ILE A 47 -12.49 -2.54 -4.49
N ILE A 48 -12.66 -1.77 -3.42
CA ILE A 48 -13.58 -2.07 -2.32
C ILE A 48 -14.57 -0.92 -2.18
N PHE A 49 -15.87 -1.25 -2.16
CA PHE A 49 -16.96 -0.29 -2.04
C PHE A 49 -17.61 -0.34 -0.66
N GLY A 50 -18.20 0.78 -0.22
CA GLY A 50 -18.98 0.87 1.01
C GLY A 50 -18.16 0.71 2.28
N LYS A 51 -16.85 0.97 2.21
CA LYS A 51 -15.95 0.95 3.37
C LYS A 51 -15.60 2.38 3.76
N ASN A 52 -15.38 2.59 5.04
CA ASN A 52 -14.78 3.84 5.51
C ASN A 52 -13.24 3.80 5.41
N GLN A 53 -12.62 4.95 5.58
CA GLN A 53 -11.16 5.11 5.51
C GLN A 53 -10.40 4.09 6.36
N VAL A 54 -10.81 3.88 7.62
CA VAL A 54 -10.12 2.99 8.56
C VAL A 54 -10.21 1.54 8.12
N GLN A 55 -11.36 1.13 7.58
CA GLN A 55 -11.53 -0.23 7.05
C GLN A 55 -10.66 -0.47 5.81
N CYS A 56 -10.54 0.52 4.93
CA CYS A 56 -9.65 0.44 3.77
C CYS A 56 -8.17 0.34 4.20
N GLU A 57 -7.78 1.13 5.21
CA GLU A 57 -6.45 1.08 5.81
C GLU A 57 -6.14 -0.31 6.38
N ILE A 58 -7.06 -0.89 7.16
CA ILE A 58 -6.92 -2.26 7.68
C ILE A 58 -6.82 -3.29 6.53
N SER A 59 -7.63 -3.15 5.48
CA SER A 59 -7.55 -4.03 4.32
C SER A 59 -6.18 -3.97 3.63
N CYS A 60 -5.61 -2.78 3.48
CA CYS A 60 -4.26 -2.60 2.94
C CYS A 60 -3.20 -3.20 3.87
N LEU A 61 -3.28 -2.96 5.18
CA LEU A 61 -2.31 -3.49 6.15
C LEU A 61 -2.32 -5.02 6.24
N ASN A 62 -3.46 -5.66 5.97
CA ASN A 62 -3.59 -7.11 5.94
C ASN A 62 -3.17 -7.74 4.60
N ASP A 63 -3.00 -6.93 3.55
CA ASP A 63 -2.53 -7.39 2.25
C ASP A 63 -1.02 -7.16 2.14
N LEU A 64 -0.25 -8.26 2.10
CA LEU A 64 1.21 -8.23 1.95
C LEU A 64 1.67 -7.58 0.65
N GLN A 65 0.76 -7.49 -0.33
CA GLN A 65 0.97 -6.83 -1.60
C GLN A 65 0.37 -5.43 -1.63
N CYS A 66 -0.08 -4.82 -0.51
CA CYS A 66 -0.49 -3.42 -0.54
C CYS A 66 0.74 -2.50 -0.54
N TYR A 67 0.91 -1.71 -1.61
CA TYR A 67 1.95 -0.68 -1.71
C TYR A 67 1.34 0.72 -1.60
N LEU A 68 0.14 0.90 -2.15
CA LEU A 68 -0.61 2.14 -2.13
C LEU A 68 -2.10 1.85 -2.00
N LEU A 69 -2.80 2.73 -1.29
CA LEU A 69 -4.24 2.74 -1.14
C LEU A 69 -4.73 4.16 -1.42
N THR A 70 -5.75 4.30 -2.25
CA THR A 70 -6.47 5.57 -2.41
C THR A 70 -7.90 5.40 -1.89
N PHE A 71 -8.37 6.31 -1.04
CA PHE A 71 -9.72 6.34 -0.51
C PHE A 71 -10.45 7.60 -1.00
N ASP A 72 -11.56 7.40 -1.70
CA ASP A 72 -12.48 8.44 -2.14
C ASP A 72 -13.54 8.69 -1.05
N LEU A 73 -13.48 9.86 -0.42
CA LEU A 73 -14.37 10.29 0.65
C LEU A 73 -15.81 10.51 0.16
N SER A 74 -15.99 10.84 -1.13
CA SER A 74 -17.32 11.12 -1.71
C SER A 74 -18.08 9.82 -1.98
N ASN A 75 -17.37 8.80 -2.46
CA ASN A 75 -17.95 7.54 -2.90
C ASN A 75 -17.82 6.40 -1.88
N ASN A 76 -17.12 6.61 -0.75
CA ASN A 76 -16.78 5.57 0.22
C ASN A 76 -16.17 4.33 -0.45
N GLN A 77 -15.21 4.60 -1.34
CA GLN A 77 -14.55 3.61 -2.18
C GLN A 77 -13.06 3.66 -1.94
N CYS A 78 -12.42 2.49 -1.88
CA CYS A 78 -10.97 2.40 -1.93
C CYS A 78 -10.44 1.60 -3.12
N GLU A 79 -9.31 2.04 -3.63
CA GLU A 79 -8.50 1.40 -4.65
C GLU A 79 -7.16 1.03 -4.02
N ILE A 80 -6.83 -0.27 -3.97
CA ILE A 80 -5.56 -0.78 -3.45
C ILE A 80 -4.69 -1.18 -4.64
N PHE A 81 -3.43 -0.79 -4.61
CA PHE A 81 -2.44 -1.05 -5.65
C PHE A 81 -1.28 -1.86 -5.09
N SER A 82 -0.90 -2.89 -5.85
CA SER A 82 0.24 -3.74 -5.51
C SER A 82 1.56 -3.32 -6.12
N SER A 83 1.58 -2.20 -6.83
CA SER A 83 2.80 -1.53 -7.26
C SER A 83 2.54 -0.06 -7.48
N ILE A 84 3.60 0.73 -7.45
CA ILE A 84 3.61 2.14 -7.84
C ILE A 84 4.66 2.28 -8.93
N SER A 85 4.29 2.86 -10.07
CA SER A 85 5.21 3.15 -11.17
C SER A 85 5.03 4.57 -11.66
N ILE A 86 6.16 5.24 -11.94
CA ILE A 86 6.21 6.55 -12.59
C ILE A 86 5.94 6.46 -14.10
N ASP A 87 6.17 5.28 -14.69
CA ASP A 87 6.00 5.07 -16.13
C ASP A 87 4.53 4.80 -16.47
N TYR A 88 3.79 4.17 -15.55
CA TYR A 88 2.42 3.68 -15.77
C TYR A 88 1.35 4.37 -14.93
N GLY A 89 1.74 5.32 -14.07
CA GLY A 89 0.80 6.09 -13.27
C GLY A 89 1.35 7.46 -12.89
N ASN A 90 0.43 8.35 -12.51
CA ASN A 90 0.69 9.74 -12.16
C ASN A 90 -0.02 10.09 -10.86
N LEU A 91 0.48 11.14 -10.20
CA LEU A 91 -0.24 11.79 -9.11
C LEU A 91 -0.99 13.00 -9.67
N ILE A 92 -2.25 13.13 -9.29
CA ILE A 92 -3.07 14.29 -9.62
C ILE A 92 -3.60 14.90 -8.34
N GLN A 93 -3.81 16.21 -8.36
CA GLN A 93 -4.52 16.89 -7.29
C GLN A 93 -6.02 16.68 -7.48
N GLN A 94 -6.65 16.03 -6.51
CA GLN A 94 -8.08 15.72 -6.54
C GLN A 94 -8.64 15.86 -5.12
N GLN A 95 -9.60 16.77 -4.96
CA GLN A 95 -10.29 16.99 -3.69
C GLN A 95 -11.03 15.72 -3.23
N ASN A 96 -11.23 15.60 -1.92
CA ASN A 96 -11.99 14.52 -1.29
C ASN A 96 -11.36 13.13 -1.53
N VAL A 97 -10.04 13.07 -1.63
CA VAL A 97 -9.29 11.83 -1.75
C VAL A 97 -8.19 11.78 -0.70
N ILE A 98 -7.98 10.61 -0.11
CA ILE A 98 -6.87 10.33 0.79
C ILE A 98 -6.04 9.21 0.17
N THR A 99 -4.80 9.50 -0.18
CA THR A 99 -3.85 8.46 -0.60
C THR A 99 -2.94 8.07 0.55
N MET A 100 -2.74 6.79 0.71
CA MET A 100 -1.92 6.15 1.73
C MET A 100 -0.88 5.29 1.05
N ILE A 101 0.37 5.38 1.47
CA ILE A 101 1.46 4.58 0.90
C ILE A 101 2.24 3.91 2.00
N THR A 102 2.80 2.75 1.70
CA THR A 102 3.77 2.12 2.59
C THR A 102 5.06 2.94 2.63
N LEU A 103 5.71 3.00 3.79
CA LEU A 103 6.96 3.77 3.97
C LEU A 103 8.06 3.38 2.97
N ASP A 104 8.12 2.11 2.58
CA ASP A 104 9.10 1.59 1.62
C ASP A 104 8.99 2.25 0.24
N ASN A 105 7.85 2.89 -0.07
CA ASN A 105 7.60 3.58 -1.34
C ASN A 105 7.54 5.10 -1.20
N GLU A 106 7.81 5.64 -0.01
CA GLU A 106 7.69 7.07 0.25
C GLU A 106 8.61 7.92 -0.65
N GLN A 107 9.84 7.49 -0.85
CA GLN A 107 10.80 8.22 -1.69
C GLN A 107 10.33 8.31 -3.15
N LEU A 108 9.83 7.20 -3.70
CA LEU A 108 9.29 7.14 -5.05
C LEU A 108 8.07 8.05 -5.18
N PHE A 109 7.13 7.95 -4.24
CA PHE A 109 5.92 8.76 -4.24
C PHE A 109 6.22 10.26 -4.11
N ASN A 110 7.16 10.65 -3.26
CA ASN A 110 7.58 12.04 -3.10
C ASN A 110 8.26 12.58 -4.38
N SER A 111 9.02 11.75 -5.10
CA SER A 111 9.56 12.11 -6.41
C SER A 111 8.44 12.46 -7.40
N MET A 112 7.41 11.60 -7.50
CA MET A 112 6.23 11.86 -8.33
C MET A 112 5.48 13.14 -7.92
N LEU A 113 5.34 13.37 -6.61
CA LEU A 113 4.62 14.52 -6.06
C LEU A 113 5.33 15.83 -6.44
N SER A 114 6.66 15.85 -6.40
CA SER A 114 7.46 17.01 -6.79
C SER A 114 7.34 17.40 -8.28
N ASN A 115 6.98 16.43 -9.15
CA ASN A 115 6.71 16.70 -10.56
C ASN A 115 5.29 17.21 -10.79
N THR A 116 4.35 16.84 -9.92
CA THR A 116 2.95 17.26 -10.00
C THR A 116 2.82 18.76 -9.71
N THR A 117 3.55 19.29 -8.72
CA THR A 117 3.52 20.71 -8.36
C THR A 117 4.20 21.63 -9.38
N LYS A 118 5.10 21.12 -10.22
CA LYS A 118 5.76 21.88 -11.28
C LYS A 118 4.88 22.11 -12.52
N ALA A 119 3.84 21.30 -12.72
CA ALA A 119 2.94 21.41 -13.86
C ALA A 119 1.81 22.44 -13.65
N SER A 120 1.68 22.99 -12.44
CA SER A 120 0.58 23.89 -12.03
C SER A 120 0.94 25.38 -12.04
N THR A 121 2.05 25.77 -12.68
CA THR A 121 2.50 27.17 -12.86
C THR A 121 2.64 27.49 -14.33
#